data_AF-A0A7C7C1M3-F1
#
_entry.id   AF-A0A7C7C1M3-F1
#
_cell.length_a   1.000
_cell.length_b   1.000
_cell.length_c   1.000
_cell.angle_alpha   90.00
_cell.angle_beta   90.00
_cell.angle_gamma   90.00
#
_symmetry.space_group_name_H-M   'P 1'
#
loop_
_entity.id
_entity.type
_entity.pdbx_description
1 polymer ?
#
loop_
_entity_poly.entity_id
_entity_poly.type
_entity_poly.pdbx_seq_one_letter_code
_entity_poly.pdbx_strand_id
1 'polypeptide(L)'
;MALRVDALRYELGNWLDGGNPSGNSVTQRVIYFQTGIHIIFHKDLQTTLLGVGTGDLPDAFVIAYKELETKLKPQFRHRTHNQYLAWWIAGGLLALILWVLVLVFSWKRDLNWLAIGRLSWWIVVLSCLAEDTLETQAGVTFAVFSIVLFSISNAKSRK
;
A
#
# COMPACT_ATOMS: atom_id res chain seq x y z
N MET A 1 13.43 -21.54 9.01
CA MET A 1 13.58 -20.55 7.92
C MET A 1 13.38 -21.17 6.54
N ALA A 2 13.99 -22.34 6.23
CA ALA A 2 13.83 -23.08 4.97
C ALA A 2 12.35 -23.30 4.56
N LEU A 3 11.51 -23.78 5.48
CA LEU A 3 10.09 -24.04 5.21
C LEU A 3 9.28 -22.85 4.66
N ARG A 4 9.63 -21.60 5.00
CA ARG A 4 8.94 -20.41 4.47
C ARG A 4 9.44 -20.03 3.08
N VAL A 5 10.72 -20.19 2.82
CA VAL A 5 11.31 -19.97 1.49
C VAL A 5 10.78 -21.01 0.52
N ASP A 6 10.64 -22.26 0.97
CA ASP A 6 10.09 -23.34 0.17
C ASP A 6 8.58 -23.16 -0.07
N ALA A 7 7.83 -22.71 0.95
CA ALA A 7 6.44 -22.31 0.77
C ALA A 7 6.30 -21.18 -0.27
N LEU A 8 7.14 -20.14 -0.19
CA LEU A 8 7.17 -19.04 -1.17
C LEU A 8 7.51 -19.55 -2.59
N ARG A 9 8.49 -20.45 -2.71
CA ARG A 9 8.86 -21.05 -4.00
C ARG A 9 7.71 -21.87 -4.60
N TYR A 10 7.04 -22.66 -3.76
CA TYR A 10 5.86 -23.42 -4.17
C TYR A 10 4.70 -22.50 -4.58
N GLU A 11 4.45 -21.47 -3.78
CA GLU A 11 3.48 -20.41 -4.03
C GLU A 11 3.70 -19.72 -5.40
N LEU A 12 4.95 -19.36 -5.69
CA LEU A 12 5.35 -18.76 -6.97
C LEU A 12 5.25 -19.75 -8.14
N GLY A 13 5.74 -20.98 -7.97
CA GLY A 13 5.66 -22.02 -9.01
C GLY A 13 4.22 -22.33 -9.39
N ASN A 14 3.36 -22.56 -8.40
CA ASN A 14 1.93 -22.83 -8.62
C ASN A 14 1.22 -21.66 -9.34
N TRP A 15 1.64 -20.42 -9.12
CA TRP A 15 1.09 -19.26 -9.85
C TRP A 15 1.56 -19.19 -11.30
N LEU A 16 2.85 -19.47 -11.55
CA LEU A 16 3.40 -19.54 -12.92
C LEU A 16 2.74 -20.66 -13.73
N ASP A 17 2.40 -21.77 -13.08
CA ASP A 17 1.69 -22.90 -13.69
C ASP A 17 0.18 -22.64 -13.87
N GLY A 18 -0.31 -21.44 -13.54
CA GLY A 18 -1.72 -21.06 -13.70
C GLY A 18 -2.66 -21.61 -12.63
N GLY A 19 -2.11 -22.11 -11.52
CA GLY A 19 -2.84 -22.59 -10.35
C GLY A 19 -3.64 -21.50 -9.63
N ASN A 20 -4.46 -21.91 -8.66
CA ASN A 20 -5.31 -20.97 -7.93
C ASN A 20 -4.47 -20.14 -6.91
N PRO A 21 -4.45 -18.79 -7.02
CA PRO A 21 -3.72 -17.91 -6.10
C PRO A 21 -4.38 -17.78 -4.72
N SER A 22 -5.55 -18.37 -4.50
CA SER A 22 -6.30 -18.30 -3.24
C SER A 22 -5.52 -18.96 -2.09
N GLY A 23 -5.20 -18.19 -1.05
CA GLY A 23 -4.46 -18.65 0.13
C GLY A 23 -2.96 -18.36 0.08
N ASN A 24 -2.46 -17.84 -1.04
CA ASN A 24 -1.06 -17.46 -1.22
C ASN A 24 -0.92 -15.93 -1.11
N SER A 25 -0.39 -15.48 0.01
CA SER A 25 -0.33 -14.05 0.38
C SER A 25 0.42 -13.17 -0.63
N VAL A 26 1.47 -13.68 -1.27
CA VAL A 26 2.28 -12.88 -2.21
C VAL A 26 1.55 -12.73 -3.55
N THR A 27 1.03 -13.83 -4.09
CA THR A 27 0.31 -13.77 -5.38
C THR A 27 -1.01 -13.03 -5.27
N GLN A 28 -1.67 -13.09 -4.10
CA GLN A 28 -2.85 -12.29 -3.80
C GLN A 28 -2.54 -10.80 -3.91
N ARG A 29 -1.46 -10.32 -3.29
CA ARG A 29 -1.05 -8.91 -3.37
C ARG A 29 -0.79 -8.44 -4.81
N VAL A 30 -0.18 -9.29 -5.64
CA VAL A 30 0.01 -8.97 -7.07
C VAL A 30 -1.34 -8.79 -7.77
N ILE A 31 -2.29 -9.69 -7.53
CA ILE A 31 -3.62 -9.61 -8.14
C ILE A 31 -4.41 -8.42 -7.61
N TYR A 32 -4.28 -8.09 -6.32
CA TYR A 32 -4.91 -6.90 -5.73
C TYR A 32 -4.38 -5.63 -6.37
N PHE A 33 -3.07 -5.56 -6.60
CA PHE A 33 -2.43 -4.44 -7.28
C PHE A 33 -2.89 -4.32 -8.74
N GLN A 34 -2.91 -5.44 -9.48
CA GLN A 34 -3.43 -5.48 -10.86
C GLN A 34 -4.90 -5.06 -10.95
N THR A 35 -5.72 -5.53 -10.00
CA THR A 35 -7.13 -5.16 -9.92
C THR A 35 -7.29 -3.67 -9.64
N GLY A 36 -6.47 -3.10 -8.76
CA GLY A 36 -6.47 -1.67 -8.50
C GLY A 36 -6.07 -0.83 -9.72
N ILE A 37 -5.05 -1.26 -10.48
CA ILE A 37 -4.68 -0.64 -11.75
C ILE A 37 -5.83 -0.71 -12.75
N HIS A 38 -6.49 -1.87 -12.86
CA HIS A 38 -7.65 -2.05 -13.74
C HIS A 38 -8.76 -1.05 -13.42
N ILE A 39 -9.10 -0.83 -12.14
CA ILE A 39 -10.11 0.15 -11.74
C ILE A 39 -9.75 1.57 -12.24
N ILE A 40 -8.48 1.96 -12.12
CA ILE A 40 -8.01 3.31 -12.48
C ILE A 40 -8.08 3.57 -13.98
N PHE A 41 -7.68 2.59 -14.80
CA PHE A 41 -7.52 2.78 -16.24
C PHE A 41 -8.69 2.27 -17.09
N HIS A 42 -9.54 1.37 -16.55
CA HIS A 42 -10.60 0.72 -17.34
C HIS A 42 -11.95 1.44 -17.29
N LYS A 43 -12.26 2.20 -16.23
CA LYS A 43 -13.55 2.89 -16.11
C LYS A 43 -13.65 4.12 -17.01
N ASP A 44 -13.13 5.26 -16.55
CA ASP A 44 -13.26 6.54 -17.22
C ASP A 44 -12.17 7.51 -16.76
N LEU A 45 -11.83 8.49 -17.60
CA LEU A 45 -10.87 9.54 -17.28
C LEU A 45 -11.29 10.35 -16.04
N GLN A 46 -12.60 10.49 -15.80
CA GLN A 46 -13.15 11.10 -14.58
C GLN A 46 -12.82 10.28 -13.34
N THR A 47 -12.94 8.95 -13.41
CA THR A 47 -12.58 8.05 -12.31
C THR A 47 -11.09 8.11 -12.04
N THR A 48 -10.25 8.18 -13.07
CA THR A 48 -8.80 8.36 -12.91
C THR A 48 -8.44 9.67 -12.18
N LEU A 49 -9.19 10.75 -12.42
CA LEU A 49 -8.92 12.09 -11.89
C LEU A 49 -9.55 12.37 -10.53
N LEU A 50 -10.80 11.96 -10.31
CA LEU A 50 -11.61 12.24 -9.12
C LEU A 50 -11.80 11.02 -8.21
N GLY A 51 -11.51 9.82 -8.70
CA GLY A 51 -11.70 8.58 -7.97
C GLY A 51 -13.14 8.08 -7.96
N VAL A 52 -13.35 6.93 -7.33
CA VAL A 52 -14.68 6.34 -7.14
C VAL A 52 -15.35 6.78 -5.83
N GLY A 53 -14.62 7.44 -4.94
CA GLY A 53 -15.04 7.72 -3.56
C GLY A 53 -14.44 6.72 -2.56
N THR A 54 -14.13 7.18 -1.35
CA THR A 54 -13.59 6.31 -0.27
C THR A 54 -14.60 5.27 0.21
N GLY A 55 -15.90 5.61 0.20
CA GLY A 55 -16.99 4.70 0.58
C GLY A 55 -17.24 3.58 -0.42
N ASP A 56 -17.11 3.88 -1.72
CA ASP A 56 -17.41 2.95 -2.81
C ASP A 56 -16.19 2.09 -3.21
N LEU A 57 -15.04 2.30 -2.55
CA LEU A 57 -13.81 1.58 -2.82
C LEU A 57 -13.97 0.04 -2.73
N PRO A 58 -14.60 -0.53 -1.68
CA PRO A 58 -14.79 -1.99 -1.61
C PRO A 58 -15.65 -2.52 -2.76
N ASP A 59 -16.71 -1.82 -3.13
CA ASP A 59 -17.61 -2.22 -4.21
C ASP A 59 -16.92 -2.14 -5.58
N ALA A 60 -16.09 -1.13 -5.80
CA ALA A 60 -15.27 -1.02 -7.00
C ALA A 60 -14.32 -2.22 -7.17
N PHE A 61 -13.69 -2.68 -6.09
CA PHE A 61 -12.88 -3.89 -6.10
C PHE A 61 -13.71 -5.15 -6.39
N VAL A 62 -14.89 -5.31 -5.77
CA VAL A 62 -15.78 -6.45 -6.01
C VAL A 62 -16.20 -6.53 -7.49
N ILE A 63 -16.51 -5.40 -8.11
CA ILE A 63 -16.85 -5.31 -9.53
C ILE A 63 -15.63 -5.66 -10.39
N ALA A 64 -14.48 -5.04 -10.14
CA ALA A 64 -13.25 -5.30 -10.91
C ALA A 64 -12.78 -6.76 -10.84
N TYR A 65 -12.93 -7.44 -9.70
CA TYR A 65 -12.63 -8.88 -9.59
C TYR A 65 -13.52 -9.76 -10.46
N LYS A 66 -14.77 -9.33 -10.72
CA LYS A 66 -15.70 -10.02 -11.62
C LYS A 66 -15.33 -9.76 -13.08
N GLU A 67 -15.01 -8.51 -13.43
CA GLU A 67 -14.59 -8.12 -14.79
C GLU A 67 -13.29 -8.82 -15.23
N LEU A 68 -12.32 -8.95 -14.32
CA LEU A 68 -11.05 -9.63 -14.57
C LEU A 68 -11.15 -11.16 -14.49
N GLU A 69 -12.34 -11.71 -14.25
CA GLU A 69 -12.59 -13.15 -14.08
C GLU A 69 -11.57 -13.85 -13.17
N THR A 70 -11.20 -13.19 -12.07
CA THR A 70 -10.10 -13.66 -11.22
C THR A 70 -10.41 -15.02 -10.59
N LYS A 71 -9.42 -15.92 -10.58
CA LYS A 71 -9.50 -17.25 -9.93
C LYS A 71 -9.60 -17.18 -8.40
N LEU A 72 -9.57 -15.99 -7.79
CA LEU A 72 -9.69 -15.81 -6.35
C LEU A 72 -11.09 -16.16 -5.85
N LYS A 73 -11.14 -17.00 -4.82
CA LYS A 73 -12.36 -17.23 -4.05
C LYS A 73 -12.86 -15.92 -3.43
N PRO A 74 -14.18 -15.71 -3.31
CA PRO A 74 -14.76 -14.47 -2.78
C PRO A 74 -14.20 -14.03 -1.43
N GLN A 75 -13.91 -14.98 -0.55
CA GLN A 75 -13.33 -14.72 0.78
C GLN A 75 -11.94 -14.07 0.76
N PHE A 76 -11.21 -14.16 -0.36
CA PHE A 76 -9.87 -13.58 -0.53
C PHE A 76 -9.89 -12.34 -1.43
N ARG A 77 -11.07 -11.81 -1.77
CA ARG A 77 -11.19 -10.59 -2.57
C ARG A 77 -11.13 -9.39 -1.64
N HIS A 78 -9.93 -8.89 -1.42
CA HIS A 78 -9.67 -7.74 -0.55
C HIS A 78 -9.28 -6.51 -1.37
N ARG A 79 -9.25 -5.35 -0.72
CA ARG A 79 -8.72 -4.12 -1.31
C ARG A 79 -7.21 -4.24 -1.53
N THR A 80 -6.65 -3.33 -2.33
CA THR A 80 -5.20 -3.23 -2.47
C THR A 80 -4.52 -2.95 -1.12
N HIS A 81 -3.38 -3.59 -0.90
CA HIS A 81 -2.50 -3.32 0.24
C HIS A 81 -1.40 -2.34 -0.18
N ASN A 82 -1.80 -1.21 -0.73
CA ASN A 82 -0.89 -0.17 -1.19
C ASN A 82 -1.60 1.16 -1.04
N GLN A 83 -1.16 1.95 -0.07
CA GLN A 83 -1.85 3.18 0.31
C GLN A 83 -1.88 4.17 -0.86
N TYR A 84 -0.81 4.26 -1.66
CA TYR A 84 -0.80 5.16 -2.82
C TYR A 84 -1.88 4.77 -3.84
N LEU A 85 -2.01 3.47 -4.12
CA LEU A 85 -3.01 2.97 -5.04
C LEU A 85 -4.42 3.13 -4.46
N ALA A 86 -4.61 2.88 -3.16
CA ALA A 86 -5.88 3.06 -2.48
C ALA A 86 -6.37 4.52 -2.55
N TRP A 87 -5.47 5.48 -2.28
CA TRP A 87 -5.78 6.91 -2.37
C TRP A 87 -6.07 7.34 -3.80
N TRP A 88 -5.35 6.81 -4.79
CA TRP A 88 -5.63 7.08 -6.20
C TRP A 88 -7.00 6.54 -6.62
N ILE A 89 -7.35 5.31 -6.26
CA ILE A 89 -8.66 4.76 -6.62
C ILE A 89 -9.78 5.55 -5.92
N ALA A 90 -9.62 5.83 -4.64
CA ALA A 90 -10.66 6.46 -3.83
C ALA A 90 -10.91 7.93 -4.19
N GLY A 91 -9.86 8.74 -4.36
CA GLY A 91 -10.00 10.19 -4.59
C GLY A 91 -9.31 10.69 -5.86
N GLY A 92 -8.91 9.76 -6.74
CA GLY A 92 -8.33 10.07 -8.02
C GLY A 92 -6.89 10.59 -7.94
N LEU A 93 -6.41 11.06 -9.08
CA LEU A 93 -5.08 11.65 -9.19
C LEU A 93 -4.91 12.84 -8.24
N LEU A 94 -5.97 13.62 -7.99
CA LEU A 94 -5.92 14.75 -7.07
C LEU A 94 -5.57 14.29 -5.64
N ALA A 95 -6.23 13.25 -5.13
CA ALA A 95 -5.94 12.71 -3.80
C ALA A 95 -4.53 12.12 -3.72
N LEU A 96 -4.07 11.42 -4.77
CA LEU A 96 -2.69 10.92 -4.84
C LEU A 96 -1.66 12.06 -4.80
N ILE A 97 -1.88 13.14 -5.55
CA ILE A 97 -1.00 14.31 -5.55
C ILE A 97 -0.97 14.95 -4.16
N LEU A 98 -2.13 15.18 -3.55
CA LEU A 98 -2.21 15.74 -2.19
C LEU A 98 -1.48 14.86 -1.18
N TRP A 99 -1.65 13.54 -1.27
CA TRP A 99 -0.94 12.59 -0.43
C TRP A 99 0.59 12.68 -0.60
N VAL A 100 1.08 12.71 -1.84
CA VAL A 100 2.52 12.88 -2.12
C VAL A 100 3.02 14.23 -1.61
N LEU A 101 2.24 15.31 -1.78
CA LEU A 101 2.59 16.62 -1.24
C LEU A 101 2.69 16.60 0.28
N VAL A 102 1.77 15.94 0.99
CA VAL A 102 1.85 15.78 2.46
C VAL A 102 3.16 15.10 2.85
N LEU A 103 3.55 14.03 2.15
CA LEU A 103 4.83 13.37 2.41
C LEU A 103 6.01 14.32 2.16
N VAL A 104 6.05 14.98 0.99
CA VAL A 104 7.13 15.91 0.61
C VAL A 104 7.24 17.08 1.57
N PHE A 105 6.14 17.69 2.00
CA PHE A 105 6.16 18.80 2.96
C PHE A 105 6.44 18.32 4.39
N SER A 106 6.06 17.10 4.74
CA SER A 106 6.44 16.47 6.01
C SER A 106 7.94 16.14 6.08
N TRP A 107 8.64 16.13 4.95
CA TRP A 107 10.09 15.94 4.91
C TRP A 107 10.80 17.16 5.51
N LYS A 108 11.21 17.05 6.77
CA LYS A 108 12.05 18.07 7.40
C LYS A 108 13.44 18.06 6.76
N ARG A 109 13.84 19.19 6.18
CA ARG A 109 15.22 19.44 5.70
C ARG A 109 16.16 19.73 6.87
N ASP A 110 16.33 18.80 7.80
CA ASP A 110 17.46 18.87 8.71
C ASP A 110 18.74 18.62 7.90
N LEU A 111 19.73 19.52 7.96
CA LEU A 111 20.96 19.44 7.13
C LEU A 111 21.76 18.14 7.34
N ASN A 112 21.60 17.46 8.47
CA ASN A 112 22.27 16.19 8.74
C ASN A 112 21.56 15.04 8.02
N TRP A 113 22.16 14.58 6.92
CA TRP A 113 21.69 13.45 6.09
C TRP A 113 21.49 12.15 6.88
N LEU A 114 22.22 11.96 7.98
CA LEU A 114 22.18 10.79 8.87
C LEU A 114 21.33 10.98 10.13
N ALA A 115 20.59 12.10 10.25
CA ALA A 115 19.70 12.30 11.39
C ALA A 115 18.67 11.17 11.42
N ILE A 116 18.61 10.46 12.53
CA ILE A 116 17.81 9.23 12.72
C ILE A 116 16.31 9.46 12.43
N GLY A 117 15.81 10.69 12.60
CA GLY A 117 14.46 11.10 12.18
C GLY A 117 14.18 11.11 10.66
N ARG A 118 15.22 11.17 9.81
CA ARG A 118 15.06 11.02 8.35
C ARG A 118 14.85 9.57 7.97
N LEU A 119 15.53 8.65 8.64
CA LEU A 119 15.34 7.22 8.46
C LEU A 119 13.92 6.80 8.88
N SER A 120 13.42 7.35 9.99
CA SER A 120 12.05 7.09 10.45
C SER A 120 10.99 7.52 9.43
N TRP A 121 11.20 8.66 8.77
CA TRP A 121 10.31 9.11 7.70
C TRP A 121 10.35 8.14 6.50
N TRP A 122 11.53 7.70 6.07
CA TRP A 122 11.65 6.74 4.97
C TRP A 122 10.99 5.41 5.29
N ILE A 123 11.13 4.92 6.52
CA ILE A 123 10.47 3.70 6.98
C ILE A 123 8.95 3.82 6.83
N VAL A 124 8.36 4.95 7.24
CA VAL A 124 6.91 5.18 7.12
C VAL A 124 6.49 5.27 5.65
N VAL A 125 7.22 6.01 4.82
CA VAL A 125 6.92 6.15 3.39
C VAL A 125 6.99 4.82 2.65
N LEU A 126 8.02 4.01 2.93
CA LEU A 126 8.16 2.68 2.35
C LEU A 126 7.09 1.70 2.88
N SER A 127 6.68 1.84 4.14
CA SER A 127 5.57 1.05 4.70
C SER A 127 4.27 1.28 3.94
N CYS A 128 3.98 2.52 3.54
CA CYS A 128 2.81 2.87 2.74
C CYS A 128 2.76 2.21 1.34
N LEU A 129 3.90 1.73 0.81
CA LEU A 129 3.93 0.96 -0.44
C LEU A 129 3.42 -0.48 -0.26
N ALA A 130 3.61 -1.03 0.94
CA ALA A 130 3.33 -2.43 1.25
C ALA A 130 2.00 -2.65 1.99
N GLU A 131 1.48 -1.62 2.67
CA GLU A 131 0.26 -1.67 3.48
C GLU A 131 -0.42 -0.28 3.55
N ASP A 132 -1.70 -0.25 3.90
CA ASP A 132 -2.45 0.97 4.23
C ASP A 132 -2.06 1.49 5.63
N THR A 133 -0.80 1.89 5.76
CA THR A 133 -0.14 2.15 7.04
C THR A 133 -0.86 3.24 7.84
N LEU A 134 -1.27 4.35 7.23
CA LEU A 134 -1.93 5.44 7.96
C LEU A 134 -3.45 5.30 8.09
N GLU A 135 -4.06 4.28 7.47
CA GLU A 135 -5.49 4.00 7.63
C GLU A 135 -5.76 2.94 8.70
N THR A 136 -4.76 2.09 8.98
CA THR A 136 -4.88 1.04 9.98
C THR A 136 -4.38 1.52 11.33
N GLN A 137 -5.07 1.11 12.40
CA GLN A 137 -4.66 1.45 13.76
C GLN A 137 -3.23 1.00 14.07
N ALA A 138 -2.87 -0.21 13.65
CA ALA A 138 -1.53 -0.78 13.84
C ALA A 138 -0.46 0.02 13.08
N GLY A 139 -0.73 0.41 11.83
CA GLY A 139 0.22 1.18 11.04
C GLY A 139 0.39 2.62 11.53
N VAL A 140 -0.68 3.29 11.99
CA VAL A 140 -0.58 4.62 12.62
C VAL A 140 0.26 4.55 13.89
N THR A 141 0.04 3.52 14.71
CA THR A 141 0.83 3.31 15.93
C THR A 141 2.31 3.10 15.59
N PHE A 142 2.61 2.29 14.58
CA PHE A 142 3.97 2.06 14.08
C PHE A 142 4.62 3.35 13.57
N ALA A 143 3.88 4.16 12.80
CA ALA A 143 4.38 5.42 12.25
C ALA A 143 4.69 6.43 13.35
N VAL A 144 3.76 6.63 14.30
CA VAL A 144 3.95 7.53 15.45
C VAL A 144 5.11 7.05 16.32
N PHE A 145 5.16 5.76 16.65
CA PHE A 145 6.25 5.17 17.42
C PHE A 145 7.61 5.43 16.76
N SER A 146 7.72 5.15 15.46
CA SER A 146 8.95 5.38 14.71
C SER A 146 9.35 6.86 14.75
N ILE A 147 8.43 7.78 14.45
CA ILE A 147 8.73 9.22 14.43
C ILE A 147 9.15 9.72 15.83
N VAL A 148 8.44 9.32 16.89
CA VAL A 148 8.71 9.78 18.26
C VAL A 148 10.04 9.24 18.78
N LEU A 149 10.27 7.92 18.67
CA LEU A 149 11.49 7.27 19.14
C LEU A 149 12.73 7.94 18.54
N PHE A 150 12.66 8.20 17.24
CA PHE A 150 13.78 8.72 16.47
C PHE A 150 13.91 10.25 16.54
N SER A 151 12.86 10.97 16.95
CA SER A 151 12.91 12.41 17.26
C SER A 151 13.54 12.69 18.63
N ILE A 152 13.25 11.88 19.64
CA ILE A 152 13.83 12.01 21.00
C ILE A 152 15.36 11.80 20.98
N SER A 153 15.85 10.87 20.15
CA SER A 153 17.28 10.60 20.00
C SER A 153 18.09 11.84 19.54
N ASN A 154 17.53 12.64 18.65
CA ASN A 154 18.20 13.85 18.14
C ASN A 154 18.30 14.96 19.20
N ALA A 155 17.38 15.02 20.17
CA ALA A 155 17.40 16.02 21.23
C ALA A 155 18.57 15.81 22.22
N LYS A 156 19.01 14.56 22.41
CA LYS A 156 20.16 14.23 23.27
C LYS A 156 21.52 14.56 22.63
N SER A 157 21.60 14.57 21.30
CA SER A 157 22.84 14.87 20.55
C SER A 157 23.13 16.38 20.42
N ARG A 158 22.16 17.25 20.74
CA ARG A 158 22.29 18.71 20.66
C ARG A 158 22.56 19.40 22.01
N LYS A 159 22.72 18.64 23.10
CA LYS A 159 23.25 19.12 24.38
C LYS A 159 24.70 18.67 24.52
#